data_AF-R9KGH1-F1
#
_entry.id   AF-R9KGH1-F1
#
_cell.length_a   1.000
_cell.length_b   1.000
_cell.length_c   1.000
_cell.angle_alpha   90.00
_cell.angle_beta   90.00
_cell.angle_gamma   90.00
#
_symmetry.space_group_name_H-M   'P 1'
#
loop_
_entity.id
_entity.type
_entity.pdbx_description
1 polymer ?
#
loop_
_entity_poly.entity_id
_entity_poly.type
_entity_poly.pdbx_seq_one_letter_code
_entity_poly.pdbx_strand_id
1 'polypeptide(L)'
;MNEIAIKRHSFDLAKNRLKEFSEKTEAELEIDKVRTDGGFLGLGDHKVTGYELNRRLETIQEHFIAVNTTSNKVIKEFREVYNALDVLDKDYITSIVANVKAIEKTSNDVRVQQGILKQHNEKLTNQQSKLDAHQAEIEKNIVNISKIVTALKVFKEKLEGYKHLTDIDKIWNDCRTIQNEIRVVSDSITKVSKKATEDIATANNKNKALSNQVNRDILNLRNEAKSFKEFFSDLSEKLESTADLLDNQIPVIKEVASFTEQLKKVAHLDDVDSMWDNINKIKGNFVTVENSLQNIEADVLQMQKHLEEIDSFVAVLSGYTHLQDIDNMWDDLDICKKNIEKINGNIQTQQSELNNLATTSESHTESIATLFKNLAAAEEYAADSRNLITKLETFREKVSALNHLMEVDEIWEQTEDHQTRINRVEQECKANTDKLRGISHLVDVDGMWNNVEEHTSKLIECEKRDEELADTIQKNKEEVNDNIAETVQTANAAIEILTKKVKYAYWIAGGSAGLAIVELILLLMKVI
;
A
#
# COMPACT_ATOMS: atom_id res chain seq x y z
N MET A 1 -23.69 82.41 25.60
CA MET A 1 -23.11 83.75 25.35
C MET A 1 -24.24 84.73 25.50
N ASN A 2 -24.22 85.59 26.52
CA ASN A 2 -25.19 86.67 26.64
C ASN A 2 -24.64 87.85 25.84
N GLU A 3 -25.24 88.15 24.69
CA GLU A 3 -24.94 89.34 23.91
C GLU A 3 -25.26 90.59 24.74
N ILE A 4 -24.22 91.31 25.15
CA ILE A 4 -24.38 92.64 25.72
C ILE A 4 -24.66 93.57 24.54
N ALA A 5 -25.93 93.90 24.34
CA ALA A 5 -26.38 94.81 23.28
C ALA A 5 -25.91 96.25 23.59
N ILE A 6 -24.92 96.74 22.86
CA ILE A 6 -24.38 98.09 23.01
C ILE A 6 -25.43 99.11 22.54
N LYS A 7 -25.99 99.89 23.47
CA LYS A 7 -26.96 100.97 23.15
C LYS A 7 -26.24 102.24 22.73
N ARG A 8 -25.75 102.24 21.48
CA ARG A 8 -25.03 103.37 20.84
C ARG A 8 -25.71 104.74 21.00
N HIS A 9 -27.04 104.75 21.11
CA HIS A 9 -27.83 105.99 21.17
C HIS A 9 -27.53 106.88 22.40
N SER A 10 -27.12 106.32 23.54
CA SER A 10 -27.03 107.10 24.80
C SER A 10 -25.75 107.95 24.87
N PHE A 11 -24.62 107.39 24.41
CA PHE A 11 -23.35 108.12 24.36
C PHE A 11 -23.34 109.18 23.27
N ASP A 12 -23.82 108.84 22.08
CA ASP A 12 -23.90 109.78 20.96
C ASP A 12 -24.84 110.95 21.28
N LEU A 13 -25.94 110.71 22.02
CA LEU A 13 -26.84 111.77 22.50
C LEU A 13 -26.13 112.74 23.46
N ALA A 14 -25.43 112.24 24.47
CA ALA A 14 -24.74 113.07 25.45
C ALA A 14 -23.58 113.87 24.79
N LYS A 15 -22.84 113.23 23.88
CA LYS A 15 -21.78 113.87 23.09
C LYS A 15 -22.32 115.01 22.21
N ASN A 16 -23.46 114.81 21.54
CA ASN A 16 -24.03 115.83 20.66
C ASN A 16 -24.53 117.05 21.44
N ARG A 17 -25.15 116.85 22.62
CA ARG A 17 -25.56 117.95 23.52
C ARG A 17 -24.38 118.82 23.97
N LEU A 18 -23.28 118.17 24.34
CA LEU A 18 -22.03 118.86 24.70
C LEU A 18 -21.46 119.70 23.56
N LYS A 19 -21.49 119.16 22.34
CA LYS A 19 -21.04 119.87 21.15
C LYS A 19 -21.86 121.14 20.92
N GLU A 20 -23.19 121.02 20.91
CA GLU A 20 -24.11 122.15 20.72
C GLU A 20 -23.89 123.28 21.72
N PHE A 21 -23.54 122.95 22.97
CA PHE A 21 -23.21 123.94 23.97
C PHE A 21 -21.87 124.65 23.69
N SER A 22 -20.83 123.90 23.35
CA SER A 22 -19.48 124.46 23.11
C SER A 22 -19.42 125.42 21.92
N GLU A 23 -20.33 125.27 20.96
CA GLU A 23 -20.40 126.08 19.74
C GLU A 23 -21.25 127.36 19.91
N LYS A 24 -21.81 127.58 21.09
CA LYS A 24 -22.68 128.73 21.37
C LYS A 24 -21.86 129.99 21.66
N THR A 25 -22.12 131.07 20.94
CA THR A 25 -21.44 132.37 21.11
C THR A 25 -21.80 133.06 22.42
N GLU A 26 -20.82 133.75 23.01
CA GLU A 26 -20.97 134.50 24.27
C GLU A 26 -21.97 135.65 24.11
N ALA A 27 -22.81 135.85 25.14
CA ALA A 27 -23.67 137.02 25.21
C ALA A 27 -22.86 138.20 25.80
N GLU A 28 -22.78 139.29 25.06
CA GLU A 28 -22.10 140.52 25.50
C GLU A 28 -23.00 141.23 26.52
N LEU A 29 -22.61 141.21 27.80
CA LEU A 29 -23.34 141.85 28.89
C LEU A 29 -22.73 143.21 29.20
N GLU A 30 -23.26 144.27 28.60
CA GLU A 30 -22.82 145.66 28.85
C GLU A 30 -23.75 146.36 29.87
N ILE A 31 -23.18 147.16 30.77
CA ILE A 31 -23.93 148.03 31.69
C ILE A 31 -23.49 149.47 31.44
N ASP A 32 -24.31 150.26 30.75
CA ASP A 32 -23.98 151.68 30.62
C ASP A 32 -24.22 152.47 31.91
N LYS A 33 -23.50 153.58 32.04
CA LYS A 33 -23.55 154.47 33.21
C LYS A 33 -24.86 155.26 33.25
N VAL A 34 -25.32 155.62 34.45
CA VAL A 34 -26.35 156.67 34.59
C VAL A 34 -25.80 158.01 34.11
N ARG A 35 -26.66 158.85 33.54
CA ARG A 35 -26.28 160.24 33.20
C ARG A 35 -25.98 160.99 34.48
N THR A 36 -24.92 161.78 34.47
CA THR A 36 -24.47 162.59 35.62
C THR A 36 -24.37 164.08 35.27
N ASP A 37 -24.65 164.44 34.01
CA ASP A 37 -24.63 165.76 33.41
C ASP A 37 -26.03 166.19 32.95
N GLY A 38 -26.42 167.44 33.25
CA GLY A 38 -27.78 167.94 33.09
C GLY A 38 -27.97 168.86 31.89
N GLY A 39 -29.02 168.62 31.10
CA GLY A 39 -29.66 169.63 30.23
C GLY A 39 -28.95 169.98 28.92
N PHE A 40 -29.70 170.63 28.02
CA PHE A 40 -29.26 171.09 26.70
C PHE A 40 -28.01 171.99 26.85
N LEU A 41 -26.86 171.49 26.36
CA LEU A 41 -25.50 172.06 26.42
C LEU A 41 -24.60 171.66 27.61
N GLY A 42 -25.01 170.72 28.48
CA GLY A 42 -24.08 170.08 29.44
C GLY A 42 -23.53 170.99 30.56
N LEU A 43 -24.23 172.07 30.90
CA LEU A 43 -23.86 172.99 31.97
C LEU A 43 -24.68 172.71 33.23
N GLY A 44 -24.16 171.82 34.08
CA GLY A 44 -24.68 171.53 35.42
C GLY A 44 -24.69 170.04 35.77
N ASP A 45 -24.51 169.71 37.05
CA ASP A 45 -24.60 168.33 37.53
C ASP A 45 -26.05 167.83 37.46
N HIS A 46 -26.28 166.69 36.80
CA HIS A 46 -27.57 166.01 36.85
C HIS A 46 -27.64 165.13 38.09
N LYS A 47 -28.62 165.40 38.95
CA LYS A 47 -28.94 164.50 40.05
C LYS A 47 -29.66 163.29 39.46
N VAL A 48 -28.96 162.15 39.45
CA VAL A 48 -29.50 160.85 39.07
C VAL A 48 -30.87 160.67 39.72
N THR A 49 -31.89 160.50 38.89
CA THR A 49 -33.26 160.33 39.37
C THR A 49 -33.48 158.91 39.85
N GLY A 50 -34.45 158.70 40.75
CA GLY A 50 -34.88 157.36 41.14
C GLY A 50 -35.33 156.51 39.95
N TYR A 51 -35.86 157.13 38.89
CA TYR A 51 -36.23 156.45 37.65
C TYR A 51 -35.01 155.94 36.85
N GLU A 52 -33.97 156.77 36.69
CA GLU A 52 -32.74 156.36 35.99
C GLU A 52 -31.98 155.26 36.76
N LEU A 53 -31.94 155.38 38.09
CA LEU A 53 -31.36 154.33 38.94
C LEU A 53 -32.15 153.04 38.85
N ASN A 54 -33.50 153.10 38.91
CA ASN A 54 -34.35 151.92 38.77
C ASN A 54 -34.20 151.26 37.40
N ARG A 55 -34.08 152.04 36.32
CA ARG A 55 -33.82 151.49 34.98
C ARG A 55 -32.46 150.78 34.88
N ARG A 56 -31.42 151.30 35.53
CA ARG A 56 -30.13 150.58 35.61
C ARG A 56 -30.20 149.35 36.48
N LEU A 57 -30.94 149.42 37.59
CA LEU A 57 -31.17 148.27 38.45
C LEU A 57 -31.94 147.17 37.72
N GLU A 58 -32.88 147.53 36.84
CA GLU A 58 -33.58 146.61 35.94
C GLU A 58 -32.60 145.93 34.97
N THR A 59 -31.70 146.68 34.30
CA THR A 59 -30.65 146.09 33.44
C THR A 59 -29.68 145.18 34.24
N ILE A 60 -29.28 145.59 35.44
CA ILE A 60 -28.43 144.76 36.32
C ILE A 60 -29.17 143.49 36.74
N GLN A 61 -30.47 143.60 37.04
CA GLN A 61 -31.31 142.46 37.39
C GLN A 61 -31.46 141.50 36.21
N GLU A 62 -31.66 142.02 34.99
CA GLU A 62 -31.65 141.22 33.76
C GLU A 62 -30.31 140.48 33.58
N HIS A 63 -29.17 141.14 33.84
CA HIS A 63 -27.86 140.50 33.80
C HIS A 63 -27.69 139.42 34.88
N PHE A 64 -28.14 139.65 36.11
CA PHE A 64 -28.11 138.61 37.15
C PHE A 64 -29.01 137.42 36.80
N ILE A 65 -30.17 137.66 36.18
CA ILE A 65 -31.05 136.61 35.65
C ILE A 65 -30.33 135.85 34.53
N ALA A 66 -29.64 136.56 33.63
CA ALA A 66 -28.87 135.97 32.54
C ALA A 66 -27.71 135.10 33.08
N VAL A 67 -26.93 135.62 34.04
CA VAL A 67 -25.83 134.88 34.71
C VAL A 67 -26.35 133.64 35.43
N ASN A 68 -27.44 133.76 36.20
CA ASN A 68 -28.04 132.61 36.88
C ASN A 68 -28.58 131.57 35.88
N THR A 69 -29.18 132.02 34.78
CA THR A 69 -29.64 131.14 33.70
C THR A 69 -28.48 130.42 33.02
N THR A 70 -27.38 131.11 32.76
CA THR A 70 -26.15 130.53 32.20
C THR A 70 -25.49 129.56 33.19
N SER A 71 -25.38 129.90 34.46
CA SER A 71 -24.83 129.02 35.49
C SER A 71 -25.66 127.73 35.64
N ASN A 72 -26.99 127.83 35.64
CA ASN A 72 -27.87 126.65 35.64
C ASN A 72 -27.74 125.81 34.36
N LYS A 73 -27.52 126.43 33.20
CA LYS A 73 -27.20 125.71 31.96
C LYS A 73 -25.85 124.98 32.09
N VAL A 74 -24.81 125.66 32.55
CA VAL A 74 -23.48 125.06 32.79
C VAL A 74 -23.58 123.84 33.70
N ILE A 75 -24.32 123.92 34.81
CA ILE A 75 -24.54 122.77 35.72
C ILE A 75 -25.26 121.61 35.02
N LYS A 76 -26.28 121.89 34.20
CA LYS A 76 -26.98 120.85 33.43
C LYS A 76 -26.04 120.18 32.41
N GLU A 77 -25.18 120.93 31.76
CA GLU A 77 -24.24 120.35 30.80
C GLU A 77 -23.11 119.56 31.48
N PHE A 78 -22.62 119.99 32.64
CA PHE A 78 -21.70 119.16 33.46
C PHE A 78 -22.33 117.82 33.86
N ARG A 79 -23.65 117.78 34.06
CA ARG A 79 -24.39 116.53 34.27
C ARG A 79 -24.41 115.67 33.00
N GLU A 80 -24.56 116.27 31.82
CA GLU A 80 -24.45 115.54 30.56
C GLU A 80 -23.03 115.01 30.29
N VAL A 81 -21.96 115.73 30.69
CA VAL A 81 -20.56 115.21 30.70
C VAL A 81 -20.45 113.96 31.56
N TYR A 82 -20.95 114.03 32.80
CA TYR A 82 -20.92 112.91 33.71
C TYR A 82 -21.68 111.70 33.16
N ASN A 83 -22.88 111.93 32.59
CA ASN A 83 -23.67 110.88 31.96
C ASN A 83 -22.94 110.25 30.76
N ALA A 84 -22.26 111.05 29.93
CA ALA A 84 -21.45 110.53 28.82
C ALA A 84 -20.31 109.62 29.31
N LEU A 85 -19.63 110.01 30.40
CA LEU A 85 -18.56 109.21 31.00
C LEU A 85 -19.09 107.94 31.67
N ASP A 86 -20.23 108.00 32.36
CA ASP A 86 -20.86 106.83 33.01
C ASP A 86 -21.36 105.80 31.98
N VAL A 87 -21.94 106.25 30.86
CA VAL A 87 -22.34 105.36 29.75
C VAL A 87 -21.11 104.75 29.06
N LEU A 88 -20.04 105.52 28.88
CA LEU A 88 -18.79 105.01 28.32
C LEU A 88 -18.22 103.86 29.19
N ASP A 89 -18.21 104.03 30.50
CA ASP A 89 -17.70 103.01 31.44
C ASP A 89 -18.60 101.75 31.48
N LYS A 90 -19.90 101.93 31.73
CA LYS A 90 -20.84 100.82 31.96
C LYS A 90 -21.16 100.01 30.70
N ASP A 91 -21.27 100.65 29.54
CA ASP A 91 -21.66 99.96 28.32
C ASP A 91 -20.43 99.60 27.49
N TYR A 92 -19.61 100.59 27.13
CA TYR A 92 -18.51 100.40 26.19
C TYR A 92 -17.29 99.70 26.82
N ILE A 93 -16.75 100.24 27.91
CA ILE A 93 -15.57 99.65 28.55
C ILE A 93 -15.89 98.24 29.06
N THR A 94 -17.05 98.06 29.71
CA THR A 94 -17.49 96.73 30.16
C THR A 94 -17.64 95.73 29.00
N SER A 95 -18.22 96.14 27.86
CA SER A 95 -18.35 95.26 26.67
C SER A 95 -16.99 94.95 26.04
N ILE A 96 -16.08 95.93 25.97
CA ILE A 96 -14.71 95.73 25.48
C ILE A 96 -13.98 94.72 26.36
N VAL A 97 -14.05 94.87 27.69
CA VAL A 97 -13.44 93.92 28.65
C VAL A 97 -14.02 92.52 28.50
N ALA A 98 -15.35 92.39 28.36
CA ALA A 98 -16.00 91.10 28.14
C ALA A 98 -15.52 90.43 26.84
N ASN A 99 -15.41 91.20 25.75
CA ASN A 99 -14.91 90.71 24.47
C ASN A 99 -13.42 90.33 24.53
N VAL A 100 -12.58 91.14 25.18
CA VAL A 100 -11.15 90.82 25.38
C VAL A 100 -11.00 89.53 26.18
N LYS A 101 -11.80 89.32 27.22
CA LYS A 101 -11.80 88.08 28.01
C LYS A 101 -12.26 86.86 27.20
N ALA A 102 -13.23 87.04 26.31
CA ALA A 102 -13.64 85.98 25.38
C ALA A 102 -12.54 85.66 24.37
N ILE A 103 -11.84 86.68 23.83
CA ILE A 103 -10.69 86.52 22.94
C ILE A 103 -9.54 85.81 23.65
N GLU A 104 -9.24 86.17 24.90
CA GLU A 104 -8.22 85.51 25.72
C GLU A 104 -8.54 84.02 25.92
N LYS A 105 -9.80 83.70 26.21
CA LYS A 105 -10.25 82.30 26.32
C LYS A 105 -10.03 81.56 24.99
N THR A 106 -10.50 82.12 23.87
CA THR A 106 -10.31 81.54 22.54
C THR A 106 -8.83 81.37 22.20
N SER A 107 -7.97 82.34 22.54
CA SER A 107 -6.53 82.27 22.31
C SER A 107 -5.87 81.14 23.11
N ASN A 108 -6.27 80.97 24.37
CA ASN A 108 -5.81 79.85 25.18
C ASN A 108 -6.28 78.50 24.63
N ASP A 109 -7.53 78.38 24.19
CA ASP A 109 -8.05 77.17 23.56
C ASP A 109 -7.29 76.84 22.26
N VAL A 110 -7.00 77.84 21.42
CA VAL A 110 -6.17 77.68 20.20
C VAL A 110 -4.77 77.18 20.55
N ARG A 111 -4.14 77.70 21.60
CA ARG A 111 -2.81 77.25 22.04
C ARG A 111 -2.81 75.79 22.50
N VAL A 112 -3.85 75.36 23.22
CA VAL A 112 -4.03 73.96 23.61
C VAL A 112 -4.18 73.08 22.36
N GLN A 113 -5.02 73.49 21.41
CA GLN A 113 -5.22 72.76 20.15
C GLN A 113 -3.94 72.66 19.32
N GLN A 114 -3.12 73.71 19.26
CA GLN A 114 -1.80 73.65 18.61
C GLN A 114 -0.87 72.63 19.26
N GLY A 115 -0.91 72.50 20.60
CA GLY A 115 -0.16 71.47 21.32
C GLY A 115 -0.59 70.05 20.93
N ILE A 116 -1.90 69.80 20.85
CA ILE A 116 -2.46 68.51 20.40
C ILE A 116 -2.06 68.24 18.95
N LEU A 117 -2.16 69.25 18.07
CA LEU A 117 -1.80 69.12 16.66
C LEU A 117 -0.33 68.73 16.48
N LYS A 118 0.56 69.31 17.29
CA LYS A 118 1.99 68.97 17.30
C LYS A 118 2.21 67.50 17.68
N GLN A 119 1.53 67.01 18.72
CA GLN A 119 1.59 65.60 19.12
C GLN A 119 1.08 64.67 18.02
N HIS A 120 -0.01 65.04 17.33
CA HIS A 120 -0.51 64.27 16.19
C HIS A 120 0.51 64.23 15.05
N ASN A 121 1.18 65.36 14.75
CA ASN A 121 2.21 65.43 13.72
C ASN A 121 3.46 64.59 14.06
N GLU A 122 3.86 64.55 15.33
CA GLU A 122 4.93 63.67 15.81
C GLU A 122 4.55 62.19 15.67
N LYS A 123 3.30 61.81 15.99
CA LYS A 123 2.79 60.45 15.76
C LYS A 123 2.79 60.07 14.27
N LEU A 124 2.32 60.97 13.40
CA LEU A 124 2.34 60.76 11.94
C LEU A 124 3.77 60.56 11.42
N THR A 125 4.72 61.36 11.91
CA THR A 125 6.14 61.21 11.55
C THR A 125 6.68 59.84 11.96
N ASN A 126 6.39 59.39 13.19
CA ASN A 126 6.79 58.07 13.66
C ASN A 126 6.13 56.93 12.86
N GLN A 127 4.87 57.09 12.45
CA GLN A 127 4.19 56.13 11.58
C GLN A 127 4.84 56.07 10.20
N GLN A 128 5.23 57.22 9.63
CA GLN A 128 5.94 57.27 8.35
C GLN A 128 7.27 56.53 8.42
N SER A 129 8.07 56.76 9.47
CA SER A 129 9.34 56.03 9.64
C SER A 129 9.17 54.51 9.76
N LYS A 130 8.07 54.04 10.38
CA LYS A 130 7.75 52.60 10.43
C LYS A 130 7.37 52.06 9.06
N LEU A 131 6.60 52.81 8.28
CA LEU A 131 6.24 52.45 6.90
C LEU A 131 7.49 52.33 6.02
N ASP A 132 8.42 53.29 6.13
CA ASP A 132 9.68 53.27 5.37
C ASP A 132 10.53 52.03 5.74
N ALA A 133 10.55 51.65 7.02
CA ALA A 133 11.23 50.43 7.48
C ALA A 133 10.59 49.14 6.92
N HIS A 134 9.25 49.05 6.96
CA HIS A 134 8.53 47.92 6.37
C HIS A 134 8.74 47.83 4.85
N GLN A 135 8.81 48.96 4.14
CA GLN A 135 9.10 48.98 2.71
C GLN A 135 10.48 48.39 2.41
N ALA A 136 11.50 48.74 3.19
CA ALA A 136 12.85 48.17 3.06
C ALA A 136 12.89 46.65 3.31
N GLU A 137 12.11 46.16 4.29
CA GLU A 137 11.98 44.72 4.55
C GLU A 137 11.28 43.98 3.40
N ILE A 138 10.20 44.56 2.85
CA ILE A 138 9.48 44.01 1.70
C ILE A 138 10.41 43.89 0.49
N GLU A 139 11.21 44.91 0.18
CA GLU A 139 12.18 44.86 -0.91
C GLU A 139 13.22 43.77 -0.72
N LYS A 140 13.75 43.60 0.51
CA LYS A 140 14.67 42.51 0.84
C LYS A 140 14.02 41.14 0.63
N ASN A 141 12.75 40.98 1.02
CA ASN A 141 12.02 39.74 0.84
C ASN A 141 11.77 39.42 -0.64
N ILE A 142 11.43 40.42 -1.45
CA ILE A 142 11.27 40.27 -2.91
C ILE A 142 12.57 39.77 -3.56
N VAL A 143 13.72 40.33 -3.17
CA VAL A 143 15.03 39.88 -3.67
C VAL A 143 15.31 38.42 -3.27
N ASN A 144 14.96 38.02 -2.05
CA ASN A 144 15.13 36.63 -1.59
C ASN A 144 14.21 35.66 -2.35
N ILE A 145 12.93 36.01 -2.53
CA ILE A 145 11.98 35.21 -3.33
C ILE A 145 12.50 35.02 -4.75
N SER A 146 13.04 36.09 -5.37
CA SER A 146 13.64 36.01 -6.71
C SER A 146 14.81 35.02 -6.79
N LYS A 147 15.68 35.00 -5.77
CA LYS A 147 16.76 34.00 -5.67
C LYS A 147 16.22 32.57 -5.55
N ILE A 148 15.20 32.35 -4.74
CA ILE A 148 14.55 31.03 -4.57
C ILE A 148 13.96 30.56 -5.90
N VAL A 149 13.20 31.41 -6.58
CA VAL A 149 12.58 31.09 -7.88
C VAL A 149 13.67 30.72 -8.90
N THR A 150 14.79 31.43 -8.91
CA THR A 150 15.92 31.14 -9.80
C THR A 150 16.53 29.76 -9.51
N ALA A 151 16.72 29.41 -8.23
CA ALA A 151 17.22 28.10 -7.83
C ALA A 151 16.24 26.97 -8.19
N LEU A 152 14.94 27.17 -7.96
CA LEU A 152 13.89 26.22 -8.32
C LEU A 152 13.84 25.96 -9.83
N LYS A 153 14.07 27.00 -10.64
CA LYS A 153 14.13 26.87 -12.10
C LYS A 153 15.29 25.97 -12.54
N VAL A 154 16.47 26.13 -11.96
CA VAL A 154 17.63 25.25 -12.22
C VAL A 154 17.34 23.81 -11.78
N PHE A 155 16.69 23.63 -10.63
CA PHE A 155 16.31 22.29 -10.16
C PHE A 155 15.32 21.60 -11.10
N LYS A 156 14.32 22.36 -11.58
CA LYS A 156 13.37 21.88 -12.59
C LYS A 156 14.07 21.46 -13.89
N GLU A 157 14.98 22.29 -14.42
CA GLU A 157 15.73 21.96 -15.63
C GLU A 157 16.58 20.68 -15.45
N LYS A 158 17.17 20.47 -14.27
CA LYS A 158 17.87 19.23 -13.94
C LYS A 158 16.93 18.03 -13.91
N LEU A 159 15.74 18.18 -13.31
CA LEU A 159 14.72 17.13 -13.28
C LEU A 159 14.26 16.74 -14.69
N GLU A 160 13.93 17.72 -15.52
CA GLU A 160 13.55 17.51 -16.92
C GLU A 160 14.69 16.91 -17.75
N GLY A 161 15.95 17.14 -17.36
CA GLY A 161 17.14 16.54 -17.97
C GLY A 161 17.31 15.04 -17.71
N TYR A 162 16.69 14.48 -16.66
CA TYR A 162 16.74 13.04 -16.41
C TYR A 162 15.78 12.29 -17.34
N LYS A 163 16.27 11.95 -18.53
CA LYS A 163 15.54 11.20 -19.58
C LYS A 163 14.91 9.89 -19.13
N HIS A 164 15.40 9.30 -18.03
CA HIS A 164 15.00 7.98 -17.53
C HIS A 164 14.09 8.04 -16.30
N LEU A 165 13.59 9.21 -15.88
CA LEU A 165 12.64 9.30 -14.76
C LEU A 165 11.38 8.46 -15.02
N THR A 166 10.89 8.43 -16.26
CA THR A 166 9.76 7.56 -16.68
C THR A 166 10.11 6.09 -16.71
N ASP A 167 11.40 5.75 -16.80
CA ASP A 167 11.85 4.36 -16.79
C ASP A 167 11.81 3.77 -15.38
N ILE A 168 11.74 4.58 -14.33
CA ILE A 168 11.59 4.10 -12.94
C ILE A 168 10.27 3.34 -12.78
N ASP A 169 9.16 3.89 -13.30
CA ASP A 169 7.86 3.22 -13.26
C ASP A 169 7.86 1.92 -14.08
N LYS A 170 8.60 1.93 -15.20
CA LYS A 170 8.77 0.74 -16.03
C LYS A 170 9.58 -0.34 -15.31
N ILE A 171 10.73 0.02 -14.74
CA ILE A 171 11.58 -0.89 -13.95
C ILE A 171 10.78 -1.45 -12.77
N TRP A 172 9.98 -0.63 -12.09
CA TRP A 172 9.13 -1.08 -10.99
C TRP A 172 8.13 -2.15 -11.44
N ASN A 173 7.46 -1.95 -12.58
CA ASN A 173 6.52 -2.92 -13.14
C ASN A 173 7.21 -4.19 -13.62
N ASP A 174 8.39 -4.08 -14.24
CA ASP A 174 9.20 -5.22 -14.67
C ASP A 174 9.65 -6.04 -13.44
N CYS A 175 10.16 -5.39 -12.38
CA CYS A 175 10.52 -6.04 -11.12
C CYS A 175 9.32 -6.76 -10.47
N ARG A 176 8.14 -6.16 -10.51
CA ARG A 176 6.90 -6.77 -10.00
C ARG A 176 6.50 -8.01 -10.82
N THR A 177 6.70 -7.96 -12.13
CA THR A 177 6.44 -9.09 -13.03
C THR A 177 7.41 -10.24 -12.74
N ILE A 178 8.71 -9.95 -12.66
CA ILE A 178 9.75 -10.92 -12.29
C ILE A 178 9.44 -11.57 -10.93
N GLN A 179 8.97 -10.80 -9.94
CA GLN A 179 8.60 -11.34 -8.64
C GLN A 179 7.47 -12.39 -8.73
N ASN A 180 6.46 -12.14 -9.56
CA ASN A 180 5.37 -13.10 -9.77
C ASN A 180 5.87 -14.37 -10.47
N GLU A 181 6.75 -14.23 -11.47
CA GLU A 181 7.36 -15.37 -12.16
C GLU A 181 8.23 -16.21 -11.21
N ILE A 182 9.06 -15.57 -10.37
CA ILE A 182 9.86 -16.23 -9.34
C ILE A 182 8.97 -17.01 -8.36
N ARG A 183 7.82 -16.45 -7.98
CA ARG A 183 6.86 -17.15 -7.11
C ARG A 183 6.32 -18.41 -7.78
N VAL A 184 5.95 -18.35 -9.06
CA VAL A 184 5.48 -19.53 -9.82
C VAL A 184 6.59 -20.60 -9.93
N VAL A 185 7.83 -20.18 -10.17
CA VAL A 185 8.99 -21.08 -10.19
C VAL A 185 9.20 -21.73 -8.82
N SER A 186 9.13 -20.96 -7.73
CA SER A 186 9.27 -21.47 -6.35
C SER A 186 8.18 -22.51 -6.00
N ASP A 187 6.93 -22.25 -6.37
CA ASP A 187 5.82 -23.19 -6.19
C ASP A 187 6.06 -24.49 -6.99
N SER A 188 6.61 -24.36 -8.20
CA SER A 188 6.95 -25.49 -9.06
C SER A 188 8.12 -26.31 -8.50
N ILE A 189 9.18 -25.66 -8.01
CA ILE A 189 10.31 -26.30 -7.32
C ILE A 189 9.81 -27.06 -6.09
N THR A 190 8.90 -26.46 -5.32
CA THR A 190 8.30 -27.10 -4.13
C THR A 190 7.50 -28.36 -4.51
N LYS A 191 6.70 -28.31 -5.58
CA LYS A 191 5.97 -29.48 -6.10
C LYS A 191 6.91 -30.57 -6.58
N VAL A 192 7.96 -30.23 -7.34
CA VAL A 192 8.96 -31.19 -7.84
C VAL A 192 9.73 -31.81 -6.67
N SER A 193 10.13 -31.02 -5.69
CA SER A 193 10.81 -31.50 -4.48
C SER A 193 9.95 -32.50 -3.69
N LYS A 194 8.66 -32.19 -3.51
CA LYS A 194 7.71 -33.10 -2.87
C LYS A 194 7.59 -34.42 -3.65
N LYS A 195 7.37 -34.34 -4.96
CA LYS A 195 7.25 -35.52 -5.83
C LYS A 195 8.53 -36.36 -5.84
N ALA A 196 9.70 -35.73 -5.93
CA ALA A 196 10.98 -36.42 -5.85
C ALA A 196 11.15 -37.17 -4.53
N THR A 197 10.71 -36.57 -3.42
CA THR A 197 10.73 -37.23 -2.10
C THR A 197 9.81 -38.46 -2.07
N GLU A 198 8.61 -38.35 -2.64
CA GLU A 198 7.64 -39.47 -2.75
C GLU A 198 8.17 -40.60 -3.64
N ASP A 199 8.78 -40.26 -4.78
CA ASP A 199 9.38 -41.22 -5.72
C ASP A 199 10.58 -41.93 -5.08
N ILE A 200 11.44 -41.20 -4.36
CA ILE A 200 12.56 -41.78 -3.59
C ILE A 200 12.04 -42.74 -2.51
N ALA A 201 11.01 -42.33 -1.75
CA ALA A 201 10.41 -43.20 -0.72
C ALA A 201 9.84 -44.48 -1.33
N THR A 202 9.16 -44.37 -2.47
CA THR A 202 8.60 -45.51 -3.21
C THR A 202 9.70 -46.44 -3.72
N ALA A 203 10.75 -45.89 -4.33
CA ALA A 203 11.91 -46.66 -4.79
C ALA A 203 12.62 -47.38 -3.64
N ASN A 204 12.77 -46.71 -2.49
CA ASN A 204 13.42 -47.29 -1.32
C ASN A 204 12.60 -48.45 -0.73
N ASN A 205 11.27 -48.31 -0.69
CA ASN A 205 10.37 -49.40 -0.27
C ASN A 205 10.45 -50.61 -1.23
N LYS A 206 10.48 -50.39 -2.54
CA LYS A 206 10.68 -51.45 -3.54
C LYS A 206 12.04 -52.13 -3.38
N ASN A 207 13.10 -51.35 -3.17
CA ASN A 207 14.45 -51.89 -2.97
C ASN A 207 14.53 -52.75 -1.70
N LYS A 208 13.87 -52.33 -0.60
CA LYS A 208 13.76 -53.12 0.62
C LYS A 208 13.00 -54.44 0.39
N ALA A 209 11.91 -54.40 -0.38
CA ALA A 209 11.16 -55.61 -0.73
C ALA A 209 12.00 -56.57 -1.58
N LEU A 210 12.73 -56.04 -2.57
CA LEU A 210 13.64 -56.83 -3.41
C LEU A 210 14.78 -57.44 -2.60
N SER A 211 15.41 -56.66 -1.71
CA SER A 211 16.46 -57.17 -0.80
C SER A 211 15.94 -58.30 0.09
N ASN A 212 14.72 -58.16 0.63
CA ASN A 212 14.08 -59.23 1.40
C ASN A 212 13.80 -60.48 0.56
N GLN A 213 13.40 -60.32 -0.70
CA GLN A 213 13.20 -61.43 -1.62
C GLN A 213 14.53 -62.14 -1.93
N VAL A 214 15.56 -61.39 -2.30
CA VAL A 214 16.90 -61.93 -2.55
C VAL A 214 17.42 -62.71 -1.34
N ASN A 215 17.23 -62.19 -0.12
CA ASN A 215 17.61 -62.90 1.10
C ASN A 215 16.86 -64.22 1.29
N ARG A 216 15.56 -64.27 0.97
CA ARG A 216 14.79 -65.53 0.99
C ARG A 216 15.29 -66.51 -0.06
N ASP A 217 15.55 -66.04 -1.28
CA ASP A 217 16.02 -66.88 -2.38
C ASP A 217 17.41 -67.46 -2.08
N ILE A 218 18.32 -66.65 -1.51
CA ILE A 218 19.64 -67.12 -1.02
C ILE A 218 19.47 -68.19 0.06
N LEU A 219 18.53 -68.01 0.99
CA LEU A 219 18.28 -69.00 2.05
C LEU A 219 17.77 -70.32 1.46
N ASN A 220 16.84 -70.26 0.49
CA ASN A 220 16.30 -71.42 -0.20
C ASN A 220 17.42 -72.17 -0.97
N LEU A 221 18.20 -71.46 -1.78
CA LEU A 221 19.34 -72.03 -2.51
C LEU A 221 20.37 -72.66 -1.57
N ARG A 222 20.61 -72.05 -0.40
CA ARG A 222 21.51 -72.61 0.61
C ARG A 222 20.98 -73.92 1.19
N ASN A 223 19.68 -74.01 1.45
CA ASN A 223 19.04 -75.22 1.93
C ASN A 223 19.07 -76.32 0.85
N GLU A 224 18.78 -75.99 -0.40
CA GLU A 224 18.88 -76.93 -1.53
C GLU A 224 20.31 -77.43 -1.72
N ALA A 225 21.32 -76.54 -1.69
CA ALA A 225 22.72 -76.92 -1.77
C ALA A 225 23.14 -77.85 -0.62
N LYS A 226 22.57 -77.66 0.57
CA LYS A 226 22.78 -78.57 1.72
C LYS A 226 22.17 -79.95 1.43
N SER A 227 20.95 -80.01 0.93
CA SER A 227 20.31 -81.28 0.54
C SER A 227 21.11 -82.01 -0.54
N PHE A 228 21.61 -81.29 -1.55
CA PHE A 228 22.50 -81.89 -2.57
C PHE A 228 23.80 -82.44 -1.95
N LYS A 229 24.41 -81.71 -1.02
CA LYS A 229 25.61 -82.18 -0.32
C LYS A 229 25.34 -83.48 0.46
N GLU A 230 24.20 -83.56 1.14
CA GLU A 230 23.77 -84.76 1.86
C GLU A 230 23.54 -85.93 0.89
N PHE A 231 22.85 -85.69 -0.23
CA PHE A 231 22.66 -86.69 -1.29
C PHE A 231 23.99 -87.21 -1.86
N PHE A 232 24.94 -86.34 -2.20
CA PHE A 232 26.24 -86.76 -2.72
C PHE A 232 27.08 -87.50 -1.66
N SER A 233 26.90 -87.20 -0.38
CA SER A 233 27.58 -87.93 0.70
C SER A 233 27.04 -89.37 0.80
N ASP A 234 25.71 -89.55 0.79
CA ASP A 234 25.06 -90.87 0.74
C ASP A 234 25.44 -91.67 -0.52
N LEU A 235 25.48 -91.00 -1.68
CA LEU A 235 25.91 -91.63 -2.93
C LEU A 235 27.37 -92.08 -2.87
N SER A 236 28.25 -91.28 -2.27
CA SER A 236 29.66 -91.64 -2.08
C SER A 236 29.80 -92.86 -1.19
N GLU A 237 29.07 -92.93 -0.07
CA GLU A 237 29.07 -94.07 0.84
C GLU A 237 28.59 -95.36 0.16
N LYS A 238 27.53 -95.28 -0.65
CA LYS A 238 27.04 -96.42 -1.46
C LYS A 238 28.05 -96.86 -2.54
N LEU A 239 28.73 -95.91 -3.18
CA LEU A 239 29.76 -96.20 -4.18
C LEU A 239 30.95 -96.92 -3.54
N GLU A 240 31.40 -96.46 -2.37
CA GLU A 240 32.46 -97.09 -1.56
C GLU A 240 32.07 -98.54 -1.22
N SER A 241 30.85 -98.75 -0.71
CA SER A 241 30.33 -100.09 -0.39
C SER A 241 30.25 -101.02 -1.61
N THR A 242 29.89 -100.48 -2.78
CA THR A 242 29.86 -101.27 -4.04
C THR A 242 31.28 -101.61 -4.52
N ALA A 243 32.22 -100.67 -4.38
CA ALA A 243 33.63 -100.90 -4.70
C ALA A 243 34.22 -101.99 -3.80
N ASP A 244 33.97 -101.94 -2.48
CA ASP A 244 34.37 -103.00 -1.54
C ASP A 244 33.77 -104.37 -1.91
N LEU A 245 32.50 -104.40 -2.33
CA LEU A 245 31.85 -105.63 -2.80
C LEU A 245 32.54 -106.20 -4.06
N LEU A 246 32.87 -105.33 -5.02
CA LEU A 246 33.57 -105.71 -6.25
C LEU A 246 34.97 -106.24 -5.95
N ASP A 247 35.72 -105.59 -5.07
CA ASP A 247 37.05 -106.05 -4.63
C ASP A 247 36.99 -107.44 -3.99
N ASN A 248 35.92 -107.74 -3.24
CA ASN A 248 35.67 -109.08 -2.70
C ASN A 248 35.29 -110.13 -3.77
N GLN A 249 34.73 -109.72 -4.93
CA GLN A 249 34.39 -110.64 -6.03
C GLN A 249 35.57 -110.98 -6.95
N ILE A 250 36.57 -110.10 -7.06
CA ILE A 250 37.80 -110.34 -7.83
C ILE A 250 38.47 -111.70 -7.52
N PRO A 251 38.71 -112.10 -6.24
CA PRO A 251 39.32 -113.39 -5.94
C PRO A 251 38.44 -114.58 -6.33
N VAL A 252 37.11 -114.48 -6.15
CA VAL A 252 36.16 -115.54 -6.55
C VAL A 252 36.22 -115.79 -8.06
N ILE A 253 36.25 -114.72 -8.87
CA ILE A 253 36.37 -114.84 -10.33
C ILE A 253 37.70 -115.50 -10.73
N LYS A 254 38.81 -115.15 -10.05
CA LYS A 254 40.12 -115.81 -10.29
C LYS A 254 40.08 -117.31 -9.98
N GLU A 255 39.35 -117.71 -8.94
CA GLU A 255 39.18 -119.11 -8.55
C GLU A 255 38.34 -119.89 -9.57
N VAL A 256 37.22 -119.31 -10.04
CA VAL A 256 36.38 -119.89 -11.11
C VAL A 256 37.16 -120.05 -12.42
N ALA A 257 37.99 -119.06 -12.78
CA ALA A 257 38.86 -119.15 -13.94
C ALA A 257 39.89 -120.29 -13.81
N SER A 258 40.47 -120.48 -12.61
CA SER A 258 41.36 -121.62 -12.32
C SER A 258 40.63 -122.96 -12.45
N PHE A 259 39.41 -123.06 -11.92
CA PHE A 259 38.57 -124.26 -12.03
C PHE A 259 38.22 -124.60 -13.48
N THR A 260 37.90 -123.59 -14.29
CA THR A 260 37.61 -123.75 -15.73
C THR A 260 38.82 -124.32 -16.49
N GLU A 261 40.02 -123.86 -16.14
CA GLU A 261 41.26 -124.35 -16.74
C GLU A 261 41.58 -125.80 -16.33
N GLN A 262 41.14 -126.22 -15.13
CA GLN A 262 41.22 -127.62 -14.72
C GLN A 262 40.25 -128.52 -15.52
N LEU A 263 39.02 -128.07 -15.77
CA LEU A 263 38.04 -128.82 -16.58
C LEU A 263 38.54 -129.09 -18.01
N LYS A 264 39.26 -128.14 -18.63
CA LYS A 264 39.86 -128.33 -19.97
C LYS A 264 40.91 -129.44 -20.05
N LYS A 265 41.45 -129.92 -18.92
CA LYS A 265 42.49 -130.96 -18.88
C LYS A 265 41.93 -132.38 -18.79
N VAL A 266 40.62 -132.57 -18.76
CA VAL A 266 39.98 -133.89 -18.74
C VAL A 266 39.97 -134.49 -20.16
N ALA A 267 40.79 -135.51 -20.39
CA ALA A 267 41.13 -136.05 -21.71
C ALA A 267 40.08 -136.98 -22.37
N HIS A 268 38.94 -137.25 -21.72
CA HIS A 268 37.93 -138.25 -22.16
C HIS A 268 36.56 -137.65 -22.53
N LEU A 269 36.46 -136.33 -22.69
CA LEU A 269 35.20 -135.68 -23.08
C LEU A 269 34.82 -135.93 -24.55
N ASP A 270 35.78 -136.23 -25.43
CA ASP A 270 35.55 -136.59 -26.85
C ASP A 270 35.05 -138.06 -27.04
N ASP A 271 35.20 -138.92 -26.04
CA ASP A 271 34.78 -140.33 -26.10
C ASP A 271 33.24 -140.49 -26.00
N VAL A 272 32.55 -139.47 -25.50
CA VAL A 272 31.08 -139.46 -25.29
C VAL A 272 30.34 -139.47 -26.63
N ASP A 273 30.84 -138.75 -27.64
CA ASP A 273 30.23 -138.70 -28.97
C ASP A 273 30.42 -140.02 -29.74
N SER A 274 31.55 -140.72 -29.54
CA SER A 274 31.80 -142.03 -30.14
C SER A 274 30.91 -143.14 -29.55
N MET A 275 30.61 -143.08 -28.25
CA MET A 275 29.66 -144.00 -27.61
C MET A 275 28.21 -143.78 -28.11
N TRP A 276 27.83 -142.54 -28.39
CA TRP A 276 26.51 -142.19 -28.94
C TRP A 276 26.29 -142.71 -30.37
N ASP A 277 27.32 -142.69 -31.21
CA ASP A 277 27.26 -143.21 -32.59
C ASP A 277 27.14 -144.74 -32.66
N ASN A 278 27.83 -145.46 -31.77
CA ASN A 278 27.73 -146.93 -31.69
C ASN A 278 26.35 -147.38 -31.19
N ILE A 279 25.73 -146.64 -30.26
CA ILE A 279 24.36 -146.90 -29.76
C ILE A 279 23.32 -146.73 -30.88
N ASN A 280 23.47 -145.74 -31.75
CA ASN A 280 22.56 -145.53 -32.89
C ASN A 280 22.69 -146.61 -33.97
N LYS A 281 23.88 -147.20 -34.16
CA LYS A 281 24.09 -148.33 -35.08
C LYS A 281 23.43 -149.62 -34.60
N ILE A 282 23.46 -149.90 -33.30
CA ILE A 282 22.80 -151.06 -32.69
C ILE A 282 21.27 -150.96 -32.82
N LYS A 283 20.70 -149.75 -32.72
CA LYS A 283 19.27 -149.47 -32.94
C LYS A 283 18.80 -149.82 -34.36
N GLY A 284 19.61 -149.57 -35.39
CA GLY A 284 19.28 -149.89 -36.79
C GLY A 284 19.22 -151.39 -37.10
N ASN A 285 20.08 -152.20 -36.46
CA ASN A 285 20.04 -153.66 -36.59
C ASN A 285 18.81 -154.27 -35.89
N PHE A 286 18.31 -153.63 -34.82
CA PHE A 286 17.13 -154.07 -34.08
C PHE A 286 15.83 -153.97 -34.90
N VAL A 287 15.70 -152.97 -35.77
CA VAL A 287 14.56 -152.79 -36.69
C VAL A 287 14.50 -153.90 -37.77
N THR A 288 15.64 -154.49 -38.13
CA THR A 288 15.71 -155.60 -39.09
C THR A 288 15.33 -156.94 -38.44
N VAL A 289 15.63 -157.10 -37.14
CA VAL A 289 15.16 -158.23 -36.32
C VAL A 289 13.66 -158.13 -36.05
N GLU A 290 13.13 -156.92 -35.84
CA GLU A 290 11.70 -156.63 -35.64
C GLU A 290 10.84 -157.06 -36.85
N ASN A 291 11.27 -156.77 -38.08
CA ASN A 291 10.56 -157.22 -39.29
C ASN A 291 10.64 -158.74 -39.53
N SER A 292 11.68 -159.39 -39.02
CA SER A 292 11.81 -160.87 -39.07
C SER A 292 10.93 -161.54 -38.00
N LEU A 293 10.70 -160.88 -36.87
CA LEU A 293 9.77 -161.29 -35.81
C LEU A 293 8.29 -161.16 -36.21
N GLN A 294 7.91 -160.14 -36.98
CA GLN A 294 6.53 -159.97 -37.48
C GLN A 294 6.10 -161.07 -38.47
N ASN A 295 7.04 -161.69 -39.19
CA ASN A 295 6.74 -162.85 -40.04
C ASN A 295 6.61 -164.17 -39.24
N ILE A 296 7.33 -164.29 -38.12
CA ILE A 296 7.16 -165.40 -37.15
C ILE A 296 5.83 -165.25 -36.38
N GLU A 297 5.39 -164.01 -36.13
CA GLU A 297 4.11 -163.67 -35.49
C GLU A 297 2.89 -164.15 -36.30
N ALA A 298 2.95 -164.12 -37.63
CA ALA A 298 1.90 -164.65 -38.51
C ALA A 298 1.80 -166.19 -38.45
N ASP A 299 2.92 -166.91 -38.35
CA ASP A 299 2.97 -168.37 -38.18
C ASP A 299 2.51 -168.80 -36.76
N VAL A 300 2.72 -167.94 -35.75
CA VAL A 300 2.27 -168.13 -34.36
C VAL A 300 0.75 -167.88 -34.20
N LEU A 301 0.16 -166.94 -34.93
CA LEU A 301 -1.29 -166.70 -34.96
C LEU A 301 -2.10 -167.91 -35.48
N GLN A 302 -1.50 -168.75 -36.31
CA GLN A 302 -2.09 -170.00 -36.80
C GLN A 302 -1.99 -171.14 -35.77
N MET A 303 -1.00 -171.11 -34.87
CA MET A 303 -0.87 -172.01 -33.72
C MET A 303 -1.70 -171.56 -32.50
N GLN A 304 -1.97 -170.26 -32.35
CA GLN A 304 -2.79 -169.68 -31.27
C GLN A 304 -4.28 -170.06 -31.37
N LYS A 305 -4.79 -170.25 -32.59
CA LYS A 305 -6.15 -170.75 -32.83
C LYS A 305 -6.35 -172.22 -32.40
N HIS A 306 -5.27 -172.97 -32.14
CA HIS A 306 -5.32 -174.34 -31.59
C HIS A 306 -5.13 -174.40 -30.06
N LEU A 307 -4.87 -173.25 -29.42
CA LEU A 307 -4.89 -173.04 -27.97
C LEU A 307 -6.05 -172.12 -27.55
N GLU A 308 -7.09 -172.07 -28.37
CA GLU A 308 -8.29 -171.24 -28.22
C GLU A 308 -9.12 -171.58 -26.97
N GLU A 309 -9.08 -172.81 -26.50
CA GLU A 309 -10.33 -173.41 -26.01
C GLU A 309 -10.33 -173.88 -24.56
N ILE A 310 -9.31 -173.55 -23.74
CA ILE A 310 -9.24 -174.05 -22.34
C ILE A 310 -8.93 -173.01 -21.23
N ASP A 311 -8.24 -171.88 -21.45
CA ASP A 311 -8.00 -170.86 -20.39
C ASP A 311 -8.73 -169.52 -20.61
N SER A 312 -9.90 -169.63 -21.25
CA SER A 312 -10.85 -168.56 -21.54
C SER A 312 -11.64 -168.04 -20.32
N PHE A 313 -11.11 -168.06 -19.09
CA PHE A 313 -11.98 -167.71 -17.96
C PHE A 313 -11.45 -166.78 -16.88
N VAL A 314 -10.18 -166.79 -16.49
CA VAL A 314 -9.91 -166.26 -15.13
C VAL A 314 -8.69 -165.37 -15.08
N ALA A 315 -8.67 -164.21 -15.66
CA ALA A 315 -9.64 -163.19 -15.39
C ALA A 315 -8.83 -161.93 -15.64
N VAL A 316 -9.36 -161.05 -16.48
CA VAL A 316 -9.52 -159.67 -16.03
C VAL A 316 -8.20 -159.11 -15.48
N LEU A 317 -7.22 -158.82 -16.34
CA LEU A 317 -7.43 -157.91 -17.46
C LEU A 317 -8.26 -156.71 -17.01
N SER A 318 -7.77 -155.96 -16.03
CA SER A 318 -7.97 -154.50 -15.95
C SER A 318 -7.37 -153.99 -14.64
N GLY A 319 -6.52 -152.97 -14.61
CA GLY A 319 -6.33 -151.95 -15.61
C GLY A 319 -5.04 -151.20 -15.35
N TYR A 320 -4.46 -150.80 -16.46
CA TYR A 320 -3.18 -150.14 -16.60
C TYR A 320 -3.08 -148.78 -15.91
N THR A 321 -1.83 -148.43 -15.68
CA THR A 321 -1.24 -147.18 -15.18
C THR A 321 -1.28 -146.04 -16.20
N HIS A 322 -1.88 -144.90 -15.83
CA HIS A 322 -1.52 -143.56 -16.30
C HIS A 322 -1.92 -142.53 -15.22
N LEU A 323 -1.01 -142.09 -14.34
CA LEU A 323 -1.27 -140.98 -13.38
C LEU A 323 0.03 -140.39 -12.78
N GLN A 324 0.98 -139.95 -13.61
CA GLN A 324 2.08 -139.06 -13.17
C GLN A 324 2.25 -137.81 -14.06
N ASP A 325 1.37 -137.61 -15.03
CA ASP A 325 1.36 -136.40 -15.89
C ASP A 325 0.32 -135.36 -15.43
N ILE A 326 -0.55 -135.68 -14.47
CA ILE A 326 -1.64 -134.79 -14.00
C ILE A 326 -1.18 -133.87 -12.85
N ASP A 327 -0.23 -134.30 -12.00
CA ASP A 327 0.24 -133.47 -10.89
C ASP A 327 1.07 -132.26 -11.37
N ASN A 328 1.81 -132.41 -12.48
CA ASN A 328 2.61 -131.33 -13.06
C ASN A 328 1.78 -130.25 -13.79
N MET A 329 0.54 -130.56 -14.20
CA MET A 329 -0.34 -129.58 -14.86
C MET A 329 -1.16 -128.72 -13.88
N TRP A 330 -1.32 -129.15 -12.62
CA TRP A 330 -2.05 -128.38 -11.60
C TRP A 330 -1.19 -127.30 -10.93
N ASP A 331 0.13 -127.52 -10.79
CA ASP A 331 1.07 -126.53 -10.23
C ASP A 331 1.31 -125.34 -11.18
N ASP A 332 1.35 -125.57 -12.49
CA ASP A 332 1.47 -124.48 -13.49
C ASP A 332 0.21 -123.59 -13.58
N LEU A 333 -0.95 -124.11 -13.17
CA LEU A 333 -2.24 -123.39 -13.23
C LEU A 333 -2.45 -122.43 -12.04
N ASP A 334 -1.82 -122.68 -10.89
CA ASP A 334 -1.86 -121.78 -9.71
C ASP A 334 -0.90 -120.57 -9.84
N ILE A 335 0.23 -120.75 -10.54
CA ILE A 335 1.19 -119.67 -10.86
C ILE A 335 0.60 -118.68 -11.87
N CYS A 336 -0.13 -119.18 -12.87
CA CYS A 336 -0.78 -118.35 -13.88
C CYS A 336 -1.88 -117.45 -13.28
N LYS A 337 -2.60 -117.94 -12.25
CA LYS A 337 -3.65 -117.19 -11.54
C LYS A 337 -3.12 -115.99 -10.73
N LYS A 338 -2.00 -116.15 -10.01
CA LYS A 338 -1.35 -115.06 -9.24
C LYS A 338 -0.79 -113.94 -10.12
N ASN A 339 -0.32 -114.27 -11.33
CA ASN A 339 0.16 -113.27 -12.28
C ASN A 339 -0.99 -112.46 -12.92
N ILE A 340 -2.16 -113.06 -13.12
CA ILE A 340 -3.36 -112.38 -13.64
C ILE A 340 -3.93 -111.39 -12.61
N GLU A 341 -3.92 -111.71 -11.30
CA GLU A 341 -4.36 -110.78 -10.23
C GLU A 341 -3.43 -109.54 -10.11
N LYS A 342 -2.12 -109.71 -10.30
CA LYS A 342 -1.14 -108.60 -10.28
C LYS A 342 -1.26 -107.68 -11.50
N ILE A 343 -1.60 -108.23 -12.66
CA ILE A 343 -1.84 -107.46 -13.89
C ILE A 343 -3.14 -106.64 -13.77
N ASN A 344 -4.19 -107.18 -13.15
CA ASN A 344 -5.46 -106.47 -12.95
C ASN A 344 -5.33 -105.26 -12.00
N GLY A 345 -4.48 -105.36 -10.96
CA GLY A 345 -4.15 -104.24 -10.07
C GLY A 345 -3.41 -103.10 -10.78
N ASN A 346 -2.43 -103.44 -11.62
CA ASN A 346 -1.68 -102.44 -12.40
C ASN A 346 -2.56 -101.72 -13.45
N ILE A 347 -3.52 -102.43 -14.05
CA ILE A 347 -4.49 -101.84 -15.00
C ILE A 347 -5.43 -100.85 -14.28
N GLN A 348 -5.87 -101.12 -13.05
CA GLN A 348 -6.67 -100.16 -12.27
C GLN A 348 -5.88 -98.92 -11.86
N THR A 349 -4.59 -99.05 -11.50
CA THR A 349 -3.72 -97.91 -11.19
C THR A 349 -3.47 -97.05 -12.42
N GLN A 350 -3.18 -97.66 -13.58
CA GLN A 350 -2.99 -96.93 -14.84
C GLN A 350 -4.28 -96.22 -15.33
N GLN A 351 -5.46 -96.79 -15.09
CA GLN A 351 -6.75 -96.14 -15.39
C GLN A 351 -6.98 -94.88 -14.53
N SER A 352 -6.52 -94.87 -13.28
CA SER A 352 -6.61 -93.71 -12.38
C SER A 352 -5.63 -92.59 -12.75
N GLU A 353 -4.43 -92.94 -13.24
CA GLU A 353 -3.44 -91.97 -13.75
C GLU A 353 -3.87 -91.36 -15.09
N LEU A 354 -4.51 -92.14 -15.97
CA LEU A 354 -5.07 -91.64 -17.24
C LEU A 354 -6.23 -90.65 -17.04
N ASN A 355 -7.07 -90.85 -16.01
CA ASN A 355 -8.14 -89.91 -15.66
C ASN A 355 -7.61 -88.58 -15.09
N ASN A 356 -6.50 -88.60 -14.35
CA ASN A 356 -5.81 -87.38 -13.89
C ASN A 356 -5.10 -86.65 -15.05
N LEU A 357 -4.59 -87.38 -16.04
CA LEU A 357 -4.01 -86.78 -17.24
C LEU A 357 -5.06 -86.08 -18.11
N ALA A 358 -6.28 -86.64 -18.20
CA ALA A 358 -7.40 -86.02 -18.92
C ALA A 358 -7.84 -84.69 -18.29
N THR A 359 -7.92 -84.60 -16.96
CA THR A 359 -8.25 -83.35 -16.23
C THR A 359 -7.12 -82.30 -16.31
N THR A 360 -5.86 -82.73 -16.35
CA THR A 360 -4.71 -81.83 -16.51
C THR A 360 -4.60 -81.28 -17.94
N SER A 361 -4.99 -82.07 -18.94
CA SER A 361 -5.05 -81.65 -20.36
C SER A 361 -6.12 -80.57 -20.61
N GLU A 362 -7.28 -80.66 -19.93
CA GLU A 362 -8.34 -79.64 -19.99
C GLU A 362 -7.89 -78.30 -19.37
N SER A 363 -7.16 -78.34 -18.24
CA SER A 363 -6.55 -77.15 -17.60
C SER A 363 -5.44 -76.50 -18.44
N HIS A 364 -4.63 -77.30 -19.14
CA HIS A 364 -3.64 -76.78 -20.10
C HIS A 364 -4.31 -76.10 -21.30
N THR A 365 -5.49 -76.55 -21.73
CA THR A 365 -6.26 -75.92 -22.84
C THR A 365 -6.78 -74.53 -22.46
N GLU A 366 -7.24 -74.34 -21.22
CA GLU A 366 -7.64 -73.01 -20.70
C GLU A 366 -6.43 -72.07 -20.45
N SER A 367 -5.30 -72.62 -19.99
CA SER A 367 -4.06 -71.86 -19.77
C SER A 367 -3.46 -71.37 -21.09
N ILE A 368 -3.52 -72.18 -22.16
CA ILE A 368 -3.08 -71.79 -23.51
C ILE A 368 -4.02 -70.72 -24.10
N ALA A 369 -5.33 -70.82 -23.91
CA ALA A 369 -6.28 -69.79 -24.34
C ALA A 369 -6.06 -68.43 -23.64
N THR A 370 -5.67 -68.46 -22.36
CA THR A 370 -5.34 -67.26 -21.58
C THR A 370 -4.01 -66.62 -22.02
N LEU A 371 -3.02 -67.43 -22.38
CA LEU A 371 -1.74 -66.95 -22.93
C LEU A 371 -1.90 -66.29 -24.31
N PHE A 372 -2.76 -66.82 -25.19
CA PHE A 372 -3.06 -66.17 -26.48
C PHE A 372 -3.73 -64.80 -26.32
N LYS A 373 -4.56 -64.61 -25.30
CA LYS A 373 -5.20 -63.32 -24.99
C LYS A 373 -4.20 -62.28 -24.45
N ASN A 374 -3.22 -62.71 -23.66
CA ASN A 374 -2.15 -61.84 -23.14
C ASN A 374 -1.10 -61.49 -24.22
N LEU A 375 -0.87 -62.39 -25.20
CA LEU A 375 0.02 -62.11 -26.33
C LEU A 375 -0.54 -61.03 -27.25
N ALA A 376 -1.85 -61.02 -27.51
CA ALA A 376 -2.52 -59.97 -28.29
C ALA A 376 -2.47 -58.59 -27.62
N ALA A 377 -2.58 -58.51 -26.29
CA ALA A 377 -2.45 -57.25 -25.54
C ALA A 377 -0.99 -56.74 -25.47
N ALA A 378 0.00 -57.64 -25.52
CA ALA A 378 1.42 -57.27 -25.57
C ALA A 378 1.85 -56.72 -26.93
N GLU A 379 1.24 -57.16 -28.03
CA GLU A 379 1.49 -56.60 -29.37
C GLU A 379 0.94 -55.17 -29.54
N GLU A 380 -0.20 -54.85 -28.92
CA GLU A 380 -0.78 -53.51 -28.89
C GLU A 380 0.10 -52.52 -28.10
N TYR A 381 0.63 -52.94 -26.94
CA TYR A 381 1.57 -52.15 -26.13
C TYR A 381 2.93 -51.92 -26.82
N ALA A 382 3.40 -52.89 -27.61
CA ALA A 382 4.64 -52.77 -28.38
C ALA A 382 4.50 -51.83 -29.59
N ALA A 383 3.30 -51.72 -30.19
CA ALA A 383 3.01 -50.78 -31.27
C ALA A 383 3.01 -49.32 -30.78
N ASP A 384 2.42 -49.05 -29.61
CA ASP A 384 2.41 -47.71 -28.99
C ASP A 384 3.81 -47.27 -28.53
N SER A 385 4.60 -48.18 -27.96
CA SER A 385 6.00 -47.89 -27.57
C SER A 385 6.89 -47.53 -28.76
N ARG A 386 6.69 -48.14 -29.94
CA ARG A 386 7.44 -47.78 -31.15
C ARG A 386 7.13 -46.36 -31.64
N ASN A 387 5.87 -45.91 -31.54
CA ASN A 387 5.45 -44.56 -31.94
C ASN A 387 6.02 -43.46 -31.02
N LEU A 388 6.16 -43.76 -29.73
CA LEU A 388 6.80 -42.89 -28.74
C LEU A 388 8.32 -42.74 -28.96
N ILE A 389 9.00 -43.83 -29.35
CA ILE A 389 10.44 -43.82 -29.68
C ILE A 389 10.71 -42.97 -30.92
N THR A 390 9.88 -43.06 -31.97
CA THR A 390 10.03 -42.24 -33.19
C THR A 390 9.90 -40.73 -32.90
N LYS A 391 9.02 -40.33 -31.95
CA LYS A 391 8.90 -38.92 -31.51
C LYS A 391 10.09 -38.43 -30.67
N LEU A 392 10.72 -39.31 -29.89
CA LEU A 392 11.93 -38.99 -29.12
C LEU A 392 13.16 -38.85 -30.02
N GLU A 393 13.24 -39.63 -31.11
CA GLU A 393 14.30 -39.49 -32.12
C GLU A 393 14.18 -38.17 -32.90
N THR A 394 12.96 -37.69 -33.19
CA THR A 394 12.75 -36.36 -33.81
C THR A 394 13.08 -35.21 -32.84
N PHE A 395 12.92 -35.40 -31.53
CA PHE A 395 13.35 -34.43 -30.51
C PHE A 395 14.88 -34.39 -30.36
N ARG A 396 15.53 -35.56 -30.41
CA ARG A 396 17.00 -35.69 -30.35
C ARG A 396 17.71 -35.00 -31.52
N GLU A 397 17.16 -35.08 -32.74
CA GLU A 397 17.72 -34.35 -33.89
C GLU A 397 17.58 -32.82 -33.76
N LYS A 398 16.49 -32.33 -33.15
CA LYS A 398 16.31 -30.88 -32.87
C LYS A 398 17.25 -30.36 -31.79
N VAL A 399 17.55 -31.16 -30.78
CA VAL A 399 18.49 -30.81 -29.70
C VAL A 399 19.94 -30.85 -30.18
N SER A 400 20.28 -31.71 -31.15
CA SER A 400 21.64 -31.84 -31.68
C SER A 400 22.03 -30.73 -32.68
N ALA A 401 21.08 -29.87 -33.06
CA ALA A 401 21.31 -28.68 -33.89
C ALA A 401 21.61 -27.40 -33.09
N LEU A 402 21.58 -27.44 -31.74
CA LEU A 402 21.92 -26.30 -30.88
C LEU A 402 23.42 -26.21 -30.63
N ASN A 403 24.08 -25.28 -31.31
CA ASN A 403 25.52 -25.04 -31.26
C ASN A 403 25.93 -24.05 -30.14
N HIS A 404 25.57 -24.30 -28.88
CA HIS A 404 25.79 -23.36 -27.76
C HIS A 404 26.62 -23.89 -26.57
N LEU A 405 27.38 -24.98 -26.74
CA LEU A 405 28.28 -25.46 -25.69
C LEU A 405 29.54 -24.59 -25.49
N MET A 406 29.72 -23.51 -26.26
CA MET A 406 30.81 -22.53 -26.11
C MET A 406 30.47 -21.32 -25.22
N GLU A 407 29.21 -21.15 -24.81
CA GLU A 407 28.76 -19.96 -24.03
C GLU A 407 28.83 -20.17 -22.51
N VAL A 408 28.98 -21.42 -22.04
CA VAL A 408 29.00 -21.74 -20.60
C VAL A 408 30.29 -21.26 -19.93
N ASP A 409 31.42 -21.32 -20.63
CA ASP A 409 32.71 -20.83 -20.11
C ASP A 409 32.78 -19.29 -20.07
N GLU A 410 32.16 -18.60 -21.04
CA GLU A 410 32.10 -17.13 -21.10
C GLU A 410 31.15 -16.54 -20.03
N ILE A 411 30.08 -17.25 -19.69
CA ILE A 411 29.18 -16.88 -18.58
C ILE A 411 29.88 -17.03 -17.22
N TRP A 412 30.77 -18.00 -17.05
CA TRP A 412 31.51 -18.17 -15.79
C TRP A 412 32.56 -17.07 -15.58
N GLU A 413 33.26 -16.64 -16.63
CA GLU A 413 34.21 -15.51 -16.56
C GLU A 413 33.50 -14.17 -16.26
N GLN A 414 32.31 -13.94 -16.85
CA GLN A 414 31.49 -12.76 -16.54
C GLN A 414 30.92 -12.79 -15.10
N THR A 415 30.69 -13.97 -14.53
CA THR A 415 30.15 -14.10 -13.16
C THR A 415 31.20 -13.70 -12.11
N GLU A 416 32.48 -13.96 -12.36
CA GLU A 416 33.60 -13.50 -11.50
C GLU A 416 33.83 -11.97 -11.59
N ASP A 417 33.69 -11.38 -12.78
CA ASP A 417 33.74 -9.91 -12.96
C ASP A 417 32.56 -9.20 -12.27
N HIS A 418 31.35 -9.77 -12.38
CA HIS A 418 30.18 -9.23 -11.69
C HIS A 418 30.30 -9.29 -10.16
N GLN A 419 30.90 -10.35 -9.60
CA GLN A 419 31.16 -10.43 -8.16
C GLN A 419 32.16 -9.36 -7.70
N THR A 420 33.18 -9.06 -8.51
CA THR A 420 34.19 -8.03 -8.23
C THR A 420 33.61 -6.61 -8.32
N ARG A 421 32.71 -6.36 -9.28
CA ARG A 421 31.97 -5.10 -9.44
C ARG A 421 30.94 -4.88 -8.33
N ILE A 422 30.25 -5.93 -7.88
CA ILE A 422 29.31 -5.87 -6.75
C ILE A 422 30.04 -5.48 -5.45
N ASN A 423 31.19 -6.11 -5.15
CA ASN A 423 31.98 -5.79 -3.97
C ASN A 423 32.51 -4.33 -3.98
N ARG A 424 32.82 -3.79 -5.17
CA ARG A 424 33.21 -2.39 -5.34
C ARG A 424 32.04 -1.43 -5.13
N VAL A 425 30.85 -1.75 -5.65
CA VAL A 425 29.63 -0.96 -5.46
C VAL A 425 29.20 -0.96 -3.98
N GLU A 426 29.35 -2.08 -3.26
CA GLU A 426 29.12 -2.13 -1.82
C GLU A 426 30.07 -1.22 -1.03
N GLN A 427 31.37 -1.17 -1.39
CA GLN A 427 32.31 -0.24 -0.76
C GLN A 427 32.00 1.24 -1.09
N GLU A 428 31.62 1.55 -2.33
CA GLU A 428 31.21 2.90 -2.72
C GLU A 428 29.90 3.33 -2.04
N CYS A 429 28.92 2.43 -1.88
CA CYS A 429 27.68 2.67 -1.11
C CYS A 429 27.97 2.92 0.37
N LYS A 430 28.89 2.17 0.98
CA LYS A 430 29.31 2.38 2.36
C LYS A 430 30.00 3.74 2.53
N ALA A 431 30.89 4.10 1.60
CA ALA A 431 31.56 5.41 1.58
C ALA A 431 30.57 6.58 1.34
N ASN A 432 29.53 6.41 0.52
CA ASN A 432 28.49 7.41 0.33
C ASN A 432 27.54 7.52 1.53
N THR A 433 27.28 6.42 2.23
CA THR A 433 26.48 6.41 3.47
C THR A 433 27.20 7.14 4.60
N ASP A 434 28.53 6.96 4.72
CA ASP A 434 29.35 7.71 5.68
C ASP A 434 29.46 9.20 5.31
N LYS A 435 29.50 9.56 4.02
CA LYS A 435 29.38 10.95 3.56
C LYS A 435 28.00 11.56 3.85
N LEU A 436 26.92 10.80 3.69
CA LEU A 436 25.55 11.22 4.03
C LEU A 436 25.37 11.42 5.53
N ARG A 437 25.95 10.55 6.37
CA ARG A 437 26.02 10.72 7.83
C ARG A 437 26.86 11.92 8.26
N GLY A 438 27.84 12.33 7.44
CA GLY A 438 28.67 13.50 7.64
C GLY A 438 28.04 14.85 7.25
N ILE A 439 26.87 14.86 6.59
CA ILE A 439 26.13 16.10 6.29
C ILE A 439 25.40 16.52 7.58
N SER A 440 26.04 17.38 8.37
CA SER A 440 25.58 17.80 9.70
C SER A 440 24.33 18.69 9.71
N HIS A 441 23.63 18.82 8.59
CA HIS A 441 22.55 19.81 8.39
C HIS A 441 21.17 19.21 8.13
N LEU A 442 21.01 17.87 8.12
CA LEU A 442 19.67 17.28 7.98
C LEU A 442 18.76 17.61 9.17
N VAL A 443 19.33 17.75 10.37
CA VAL A 443 18.63 18.26 11.57
C VAL A 443 18.25 19.73 11.43
N ASP A 444 19.06 20.52 10.70
CA ASP A 444 18.77 21.94 10.43
C ASP A 444 17.60 22.08 9.44
N VAL A 445 17.41 21.12 8.51
CA VAL A 445 16.28 21.10 7.56
C VAL A 445 14.96 20.85 8.29
N ASP A 446 14.92 19.90 9.22
CA ASP A 446 13.75 19.66 10.06
C ASP A 446 13.46 20.87 10.98
N GLY A 447 14.51 21.51 11.50
CA GLY A 447 14.40 22.75 12.27
C GLY A 447 13.86 23.93 11.45
N MET A 448 14.27 24.06 10.19
CA MET A 448 13.74 25.07 9.26
C MET A 448 12.28 24.79 8.92
N TRP A 449 11.88 23.52 8.74
CA TRP A 449 10.50 23.17 8.43
C TRP A 449 9.54 23.49 9.58
N ASN A 450 9.92 23.17 10.82
CA ASN A 450 9.15 23.54 12.01
C ASN A 450 9.02 25.06 12.16
N ASN A 451 10.07 25.81 11.85
CA ASN A 451 10.05 27.26 11.91
C ASN A 451 9.14 27.86 10.82
N VAL A 452 9.18 27.32 9.59
CA VAL A 452 8.27 27.70 8.50
C VAL A 452 6.81 27.42 8.88
N GLU A 453 6.51 26.27 9.49
CA GLU A 453 5.17 25.92 9.93
C GLU A 453 4.64 26.85 11.05
N GLU A 454 5.52 27.24 11.99
CA GLU A 454 5.20 28.21 13.04
C GLU A 454 4.95 29.62 12.45
N HIS A 455 5.77 30.04 11.48
CA HIS A 455 5.58 31.32 10.78
C HIS A 455 4.30 31.32 9.93
N THR A 456 3.95 30.21 9.27
CA THR A 456 2.69 30.06 8.52
C THR A 456 1.49 30.18 9.45
N SER A 457 1.55 29.59 10.66
CA SER A 457 0.49 29.70 11.66
C SER A 457 0.29 31.15 12.15
N LYS A 458 1.39 31.87 12.40
CA LYS A 458 1.36 33.30 12.78
C LYS A 458 0.84 34.19 11.65
N LEU A 459 1.07 33.82 10.39
CA LEU A 459 0.60 34.57 9.23
C LEU A 459 -0.92 34.44 9.06
N ILE A 460 -1.49 33.24 9.24
CA ILE A 460 -2.94 32.99 9.23
C ILE A 460 -3.64 33.77 10.36
N GLU A 461 -3.02 33.81 11.56
CA GLU A 461 -3.53 34.62 12.67
C GLU A 461 -3.41 36.14 12.43
N CYS A 462 -2.43 36.57 11.63
CA CYS A 462 -2.30 37.96 11.20
C CYS A 462 -3.39 38.33 10.17
N GLU A 463 -3.63 37.48 9.16
CA GLU A 463 -4.71 37.68 8.18
C GLU A 463 -6.06 37.80 8.88
N LYS A 464 -6.34 36.92 9.87
CA LYS A 464 -7.59 36.99 10.64
C LYS A 464 -7.74 38.30 11.42
N ARG A 465 -6.65 38.80 12.03
CA ARG A 465 -6.66 40.09 12.73
C ARG A 465 -6.83 41.28 11.78
N ASP A 466 -6.27 41.20 10.58
CA ASP A 466 -6.44 42.23 9.56
C ASP A 466 -7.88 42.26 9.01
N GLU A 467 -8.53 41.09 8.90
CA GLU A 467 -9.95 40.96 8.56
C GLU A 467 -10.86 41.58 9.65
N GLU A 468 -10.61 41.25 10.93
CA GLU A 468 -11.33 41.84 12.07
C GLU A 468 -11.10 43.36 12.19
N LEU A 469 -9.90 43.83 11.87
CA LEU A 469 -9.57 45.25 11.83
C LEU A 469 -10.30 45.97 10.68
N ALA A 470 -10.39 45.34 9.50
CA ALA A 470 -11.12 45.86 8.36
C ALA A 470 -12.63 46.01 8.65
N ASP A 471 -13.23 45.00 9.28
CA ASP A 471 -14.63 45.05 9.73
C ASP A 471 -14.86 46.17 10.75
N THR A 472 -13.92 46.35 11.69
CA THR A 472 -13.99 47.42 12.69
C THR A 472 -13.85 48.81 12.06
N ILE A 473 -12.95 48.97 11.08
CA ILE A 473 -12.78 50.22 10.32
C ILE A 473 -14.03 50.53 9.51
N GLN A 474 -14.64 49.54 8.87
CA GLN A 474 -15.88 49.72 8.10
C GLN A 474 -17.05 50.12 9.00
N LYS A 475 -17.21 49.47 10.16
CA LYS A 475 -18.23 49.83 11.15
C LYS A 475 -18.05 51.25 11.69
N ASN A 476 -16.82 51.63 12.06
CA ASN A 476 -16.52 52.99 12.54
C ASN A 476 -16.75 54.04 11.45
N LYS A 477 -16.50 53.71 10.16
CA LYS A 477 -16.77 54.60 9.03
C LYS A 477 -18.26 54.86 8.85
N GLU A 478 -19.10 53.82 9.00
CA GLU A 478 -20.56 53.95 8.95
C GLU A 478 -21.09 54.79 10.12
N GLU A 479 -20.62 54.52 11.35
CA GLU A 479 -21.01 55.28 12.55
C GLU A 479 -20.58 56.76 12.49
N VAL A 480 -19.38 57.05 11.97
CA VAL A 480 -18.92 58.43 11.76
C VAL A 480 -19.74 59.13 10.68
N ASN A 481 -20.10 58.44 9.59
CA ASN A 481 -20.95 59.01 8.55
C ASN A 481 -22.37 59.33 9.06
N ASP A 482 -22.96 58.46 9.88
CA ASP A 482 -24.27 58.68 10.49
C ASP A 482 -24.24 59.87 11.46
N ASN A 483 -23.21 59.96 12.31
CA ASN A 483 -23.02 61.08 13.22
C ASN A 483 -22.79 62.41 12.47
N ILE A 484 -22.03 62.40 11.36
CA ILE A 484 -21.85 63.57 10.50
C ILE A 484 -23.19 63.97 9.86
N ALA A 485 -23.97 63.01 9.35
CA ALA A 485 -25.27 63.27 8.75
C ALA A 485 -26.25 63.90 9.76
N GLU A 486 -26.32 63.37 10.99
CA GLU A 486 -27.14 63.92 12.07
C GLU A 486 -26.69 65.34 12.46
N THR A 487 -25.38 65.57 12.57
CA THR A 487 -24.81 66.88 12.90
C THR A 487 -25.10 67.91 11.80
N VAL A 488 -24.97 67.51 10.52
CA VAL A 488 -25.31 68.36 9.35
C VAL A 488 -26.80 68.69 9.33
N GLN A 489 -27.67 67.73 9.62
CA GLN A 489 -29.11 67.93 9.66
C GLN A 489 -29.52 68.90 10.78
N THR A 490 -28.91 68.77 11.96
CA THR A 490 -29.12 69.67 13.11
C THR A 490 -28.61 71.08 12.83
N ALA A 491 -27.43 71.21 12.21
CA ALA A 491 -26.87 72.50 11.80
C ALA A 491 -27.74 73.18 10.73
N ASN A 492 -28.23 72.43 9.74
CA ASN A 492 -29.13 72.96 8.72
C ASN A 492 -30.45 73.46 9.31
N ALA A 493 -31.04 72.73 10.27
CA ALA A 493 -32.24 73.19 10.99
C ALA A 493 -31.97 74.49 11.77
N ALA A 494 -30.82 74.59 12.42
CA ALA A 494 -30.41 75.81 13.13
C ALA A 494 -30.19 77.01 12.17
N ILE A 495 -29.56 76.78 11.01
CA ILE A 495 -29.38 77.79 9.96
C ILE A 495 -30.73 78.25 9.39
N GLU A 496 -31.69 77.34 9.20
CA GLU A 496 -33.03 77.71 8.72
C GLU A 496 -33.77 78.59 9.73
N ILE A 497 -33.68 78.26 11.03
CA ILE A 497 -34.21 79.08 12.12
C ILE A 497 -33.52 80.45 12.13
N LEU A 498 -32.18 80.50 12.01
CA LEU A 498 -31.43 81.76 11.97
C LEU A 498 -31.84 82.60 10.76
N THR A 499 -32.00 81.97 9.59
CA THR A 499 -32.41 82.63 8.35
C THR A 499 -33.82 83.23 8.46
N LYS A 500 -34.76 82.53 9.11
CA LYS A 500 -36.09 83.07 9.43
C LYS A 500 -35.98 84.28 10.36
N LYS A 501 -35.15 84.21 11.41
CA LYS A 501 -34.91 85.34 12.34
C LYS A 501 -34.28 86.54 11.63
N VAL A 502 -33.31 86.33 10.74
CA VAL A 502 -32.68 87.38 9.93
C VAL A 502 -33.69 88.01 8.97
N LYS A 503 -34.54 87.22 8.30
CA LYS A 503 -35.62 87.75 7.45
C LYS A 503 -36.59 88.62 8.25
N TYR A 504 -37.01 88.19 9.45
CA TYR A 504 -37.86 89.00 10.32
C TYR A 504 -37.16 90.28 10.79
N ALA A 505 -35.88 90.23 11.14
CA ALA A 505 -35.10 91.42 11.46
C ALA A 505 -35.02 92.39 10.27
N TYR A 506 -34.85 91.88 9.05
CA TYR A 506 -34.85 92.69 7.83
C TYR A 506 -36.23 93.31 7.53
N TRP A 507 -37.32 92.57 7.76
CA TRP A 507 -38.69 93.09 7.64
C TRP A 507 -38.99 94.17 8.68
N ILE A 508 -38.53 93.99 9.92
CA ILE A 508 -38.67 95.00 10.98
C ILE A 508 -37.81 96.24 10.67
N ALA A 509 -36.58 96.05 10.21
CA ALA A 509 -35.68 97.14 9.81
C ALA A 509 -36.22 97.92 8.60
N GLY A 510 -36.67 97.22 7.55
CA GLY A 510 -37.30 97.82 6.38
C GLY A 510 -38.63 98.50 6.71
N GLY A 511 -39.43 97.92 7.60
CA GLY A 511 -40.66 98.52 8.12
C GLY A 511 -40.40 99.80 8.92
N SER A 512 -39.36 99.81 9.76
CA SER A 512 -38.97 100.99 10.54
C SER A 512 -38.38 102.11 9.67
N ALA A 513 -37.60 101.76 8.63
CA ALA A 513 -37.12 102.73 7.65
C ALA A 513 -38.25 103.30 6.79
N GLY A 514 -39.21 102.46 6.38
CA GLY A 514 -40.42 102.88 5.68
C GLY A 514 -41.29 103.81 6.53
N LEU A 515 -41.47 103.49 7.82
CA LEU A 515 -42.17 104.37 8.77
C LEU A 515 -41.44 105.70 8.93
N ALA A 516 -40.12 105.70 9.08
CA ALA A 516 -39.32 106.91 9.20
C ALA A 516 -39.41 107.79 7.93
N ILE A 517 -39.48 107.19 6.74
CA ILE A 517 -39.68 107.92 5.47
C ILE A 517 -41.10 108.49 5.38
N VAL A 518 -42.13 107.73 5.78
CA VAL A 518 -43.52 108.23 5.83
C VAL A 518 -43.66 109.35 6.86
N GLU A 519 -42.97 109.25 7.99
CA GLU A 519 -42.94 110.26 9.04
C GLU A 519 -42.18 111.51 8.59
N LEU A 520 -41.09 111.37 7.82
CA LEU A 520 -40.39 112.46 7.15
C LEU A 520 -41.26 113.16 6.08
N ILE A 521 -42.05 112.40 5.31
CA ILE A 521 -42.99 112.93 4.31
C ILE A 521 -44.17 113.66 4.99
N LEU A 522 -44.69 113.12 6.10
CA LEU A 522 -45.74 113.77 6.90
C LEU A 522 -45.23 115.04 7.60
N LEU A 523 -43.96 115.07 8.00
CA LEU A 523 -43.28 116.27 8.50
C LEU A 523 -43.02 117.31 7.40
N LEU A 524 -42.80 116.90 6.15
CA LEU A 524 -42.69 117.79 4.99
C LEU A 524 -44.05 118.32 4.49
N MET A 525 -45.18 117.69 4.87
CA MET A 525 -46.54 118.11 4.51
C MET A 525 -47.24 118.98 5.56
N LYS A 526 -46.64 119.19 6.75
CA LYS A 526 -47.12 120.14 7.76
C LYS A 526 -46.06 121.22 7.94
N VAL A 527 -46.44 122.49 7.75
CA VAL A 527 -45.63 123.74 7.68
C VAL A 527 -45.23 124.04 6.22
N ILE A 528 -45.72 125.06 5.48
CA ILE A 528 -46.19 126.43 5.79
C ILE A 528 -45.39 127.12 6.88
#